data_AF-A0A6A3MZ22-F1
#
_entry.id   AF-A0A6A3MZ22-F1
#
_cell.length_a   1.000
_cell.length_b   1.000
_cell.length_c   1.000
_cell.angle_alpha   90.00
_cell.angle_beta   90.00
_cell.angle_gamma   90.00
#
_symmetry.space_group_name_H-M   'P 1'
#
loop_
_entity.id
_entity.type
_entity.pdbx_description
1 polymer ?
#
loop_
_entity_poly.entity_id
_entity_poly.type
_entity_poly.pdbx_seq_one_letter_code
_entity_poly.pdbx_strand_id
1 'polypeptide(L)'
;MAVFQHRFALWFYSTGMAFITTAYPILATALRELMPTDVVPTRKQLATTLLDTCYEEARYTTMLKLQNKMCTLATDAWTDNNGESAVNYVVIDEEITVFLESAYTPTTPVSGSWHPAGYGTKYHFIRFMVVVTDNTTNRLVWSSLQRAFAVMFFHDCVSHTLHLLVKDLAAQLPWLQKLEKDRRQLVRFFKTNQQSWYELRRLQQMERKCALVLPVETRWVLLTLS
;
A
#
# COMPACT_ATOMS: atom_id res chain seq x y z
N MET A 1 20.37 21.08 -14.52
CA MET A 1 20.52 20.37 -13.23
C MET A 1 21.87 19.68 -13.24
N ALA A 2 22.72 19.85 -12.21
CA ALA A 2 23.99 19.13 -12.18
C ALA A 2 23.70 17.62 -12.12
N VAL A 3 24.32 16.82 -13.01
CA VAL A 3 24.07 15.36 -13.14
C VAL A 3 24.13 14.65 -11.79
N PHE A 4 25.01 15.11 -10.90
CA PHE A 4 25.12 14.63 -9.53
C PHE A 4 23.83 14.80 -8.72
N GLN A 5 23.25 16.00 -8.70
CA GLN A 5 22.05 16.29 -7.88
C GLN A 5 20.88 15.41 -8.28
N HIS A 6 20.72 15.21 -9.58
CA HIS A 6 19.69 14.34 -10.12
C HIS A 6 19.89 12.88 -9.70
N ARG A 7 21.09 12.32 -9.89
CA ARG A 7 21.42 10.95 -9.46
C ARG A 7 21.29 10.76 -7.96
N PHE A 8 21.70 11.76 -7.18
CA PHE A 8 21.55 11.75 -5.73
C PHE A 8 20.09 11.75 -5.32
N ALA A 9 19.23 12.57 -5.95
CA ALA A 9 17.81 12.60 -5.70
C ALA A 9 17.14 11.25 -6.01
N LEU A 10 17.45 10.63 -7.16
CA LEU A 10 16.95 9.30 -7.51
C LEU A 10 17.34 8.23 -6.47
N TRP A 11 18.62 8.20 -6.07
CA TRP A 11 19.07 7.31 -4.98
C TRP A 11 18.30 7.57 -3.69
N PHE A 12 18.19 8.83 -3.29
CA PHE A 12 17.50 9.27 -2.08
C PHE A 12 16.03 8.79 -2.04
N TYR A 13 15.27 8.99 -3.12
CA TYR A 13 13.88 8.54 -3.19
C TYR A 13 13.75 7.02 -3.28
N SER A 14 14.60 6.36 -4.08
CA SER A 14 14.53 4.89 -4.26
C SER A 14 14.83 4.11 -2.99
N THR A 15 15.58 4.70 -2.06
CA THR A 15 15.95 4.09 -0.78
C THR A 15 15.03 4.48 0.38
N GLY A 16 14.03 5.33 0.15
CA GLY A 16 13.10 5.77 1.19
C GLY A 16 13.77 6.61 2.29
N MET A 17 14.84 7.33 1.97
CA MET A 17 15.57 8.11 2.96
C MET A 17 14.72 9.26 3.51
N ALA A 18 14.83 9.49 4.82
CA ALA A 18 14.14 10.62 5.45
C ALA A 18 14.80 11.94 5.07
N PHE A 19 14.03 13.00 4.77
CA PHE A 19 14.55 14.32 4.38
C PHE A 19 15.54 14.95 5.38
N ILE A 20 15.52 14.53 6.63
CA ILE A 20 16.48 14.97 7.64
C ILE A 20 17.89 14.42 7.40
N THR A 21 18.03 13.28 6.72
CA THR A 21 19.32 12.60 6.48
C THR A 21 20.31 13.47 5.69
N THR A 22 19.83 14.30 4.76
CA THR A 22 20.70 15.20 3.97
C THR A 22 21.18 16.43 4.73
N ALA A 23 20.56 16.73 5.87
CA ALA A 23 21.01 17.80 6.74
C ALA A 23 22.08 17.33 7.75
N TYR A 24 22.42 16.04 7.78
CA TYR A 24 23.44 15.54 8.71
C TYR A 24 24.84 16.03 8.31
N PRO A 25 25.57 16.70 9.23
CA PRO A 25 26.90 17.25 8.94
C PRO A 25 27.90 16.20 8.45
N ILE A 26 27.83 14.98 8.99
CA ILE A 26 28.76 13.89 8.62
C ILE A 26 28.61 13.50 7.14
N LEU A 27 27.38 13.39 6.64
CA LEU A 27 27.13 13.09 5.23
C LEU A 27 27.64 14.23 4.34
N ALA A 28 27.37 15.47 4.73
CA ALA A 28 27.87 16.64 4.00
C ALA A 28 29.40 16.68 3.96
N THR A 29 30.08 16.41 5.07
CA THR A 29 31.55 16.34 5.12
C THR A 29 32.09 15.20 4.25
N ALA A 30 31.52 13.99 4.35
CA ALA A 30 31.94 12.86 3.53
C ALA A 30 31.78 13.11 2.02
N LEU A 31 30.70 13.78 1.61
CA LEU A 31 30.48 14.13 0.20
C LEU A 31 31.44 15.22 -0.29
N ARG A 32 31.86 16.15 0.58
CA ARG A 32 32.85 17.18 0.25
C ARG A 32 34.24 16.61 -0.04
N GLU A 33 34.62 15.52 0.62
CA GLU A 33 35.88 14.80 0.32
C GLU A 33 35.91 14.27 -1.12
N LEU A 34 34.74 13.89 -1.67
CA LEU A 34 34.63 13.34 -3.01
C LEU A 34 34.46 14.43 -4.09
N MET A 35 33.85 15.56 -3.75
CA MET A 35 33.70 16.72 -4.66
C MET A 35 33.79 18.06 -3.89
N PRO A 36 34.78 18.93 -4.17
CA PRO A 36 35.01 20.19 -3.44
C PRO A 36 33.95 21.29 -3.59
N THR A 37 32.81 21.00 -4.22
CA THR A 37 31.79 21.97 -4.62
C THR A 37 30.47 21.75 -3.89
N ASP A 38 29.69 22.81 -3.64
CA ASP A 38 28.34 22.78 -3.03
C ASP A 38 27.26 22.18 -3.95
N VAL A 39 27.52 20.98 -4.48
CA VAL A 39 26.64 20.28 -5.41
C VAL A 39 25.69 19.36 -4.66
N VAL A 40 25.86 19.15 -3.35
CA VAL A 40 24.94 18.36 -2.52
C VAL A 40 23.56 19.03 -2.45
N PRO A 41 22.47 18.35 -2.82
CA PRO A 41 21.13 18.89 -2.67
C PRO A 41 20.80 19.26 -1.23
N THR A 42 20.28 20.46 -1.04
CA THR A 42 19.67 20.84 0.24
C THR A 42 18.37 20.05 0.47
N ARG A 43 17.98 19.92 1.74
CA ARG A 43 16.67 19.38 2.12
C ARG A 43 15.52 20.06 1.36
N LYS A 44 15.59 21.38 1.19
CA LYS A 44 14.57 22.15 0.47
C LYS A 44 14.49 21.72 -1.00
N GLN A 45 15.62 21.61 -1.69
CA GLN A 45 15.66 21.17 -3.09
C GLN A 45 15.10 19.75 -3.26
N LEU A 46 15.43 18.84 -2.34
CA LEU A 46 14.91 17.47 -2.35
C LEU A 46 13.41 17.40 -2.08
N ALA A 47 12.84 18.35 -1.33
CA ALA A 47 11.42 18.40 -1.02
C ALA A 47 10.60 19.23 -2.02
N THR A 48 11.23 19.88 -2.99
CA THR A 48 10.56 20.71 -4.00
C THR A 48 11.09 20.42 -5.39
N THR A 49 12.03 21.22 -5.90
CA THR A 49 12.42 21.24 -7.31
C THR A 49 12.92 19.88 -7.82
N LEU A 50 13.71 19.16 -7.01
CA LEU A 50 14.21 17.83 -7.41
C LEU A 50 13.13 16.76 -7.32
N LEU A 51 12.20 16.89 -6.37
CA LEU A 51 11.08 15.97 -6.24
C LEU A 51 10.16 16.12 -7.45
N ASP A 52 9.75 17.35 -7.77
CA ASP A 52 8.88 17.65 -8.91
C ASP A 52 9.51 17.18 -10.21
N THR A 53 10.81 17.43 -10.40
CA THR A 53 11.54 17.00 -11.60
C THR A 53 11.60 15.48 -11.72
N CYS A 54 12.03 14.77 -10.67
CA CYS A 54 12.12 13.31 -10.69
C CYS A 54 10.74 12.65 -10.81
N TYR A 55 9.72 13.26 -10.20
CA TYR A 55 8.34 12.81 -10.30
C TYR A 55 7.81 12.93 -11.73
N GLU A 56 7.97 14.09 -12.40
CA GLU A 56 7.51 14.27 -13.77
C GLU A 56 8.26 13.37 -14.75
N GLU A 57 9.56 13.13 -14.54
CA GLU A 57 10.33 12.16 -15.33
C GLU A 57 9.83 10.72 -15.15
N ALA A 58 9.57 10.30 -13.90
CA ALA A 58 9.03 8.97 -13.59
C ALA A 58 7.61 8.81 -14.15
N ARG A 59 6.78 9.86 -14.05
CA ARG A 59 5.43 9.91 -14.61
C ARG A 59 5.48 9.80 -16.13
N TYR A 60 6.31 10.59 -16.81
CA TYR A 60 6.45 10.55 -18.27
C TYR A 60 6.95 9.18 -18.75
N THR A 61 7.95 8.62 -18.07
CA THR A 61 8.45 7.26 -18.36
C THR A 61 7.34 6.21 -18.20
N THR A 62 6.53 6.35 -17.15
CA THR A 62 5.37 5.47 -16.91
C THR A 62 4.32 5.63 -18.00
N MET A 63 4.01 6.87 -18.40
CA MET A 63 3.08 7.16 -19.49
C MET A 63 3.51 6.46 -20.78
N LEU A 64 4.78 6.57 -21.16
CA LEU A 64 5.32 5.91 -22.35
C LEU A 64 5.23 4.38 -22.25
N LYS A 65 5.53 3.80 -21.09
CA LYS A 65 5.45 2.34 -20.88
C LYS A 65 4.03 1.80 -20.92
N LEU A 66 3.05 2.58 -20.45
CA LEU A 66 1.64 2.18 -20.44
C LEU A 66 0.90 2.57 -21.73
N GLN A 67 1.54 3.33 -22.62
CA GLN A 67 0.92 3.81 -23.84
C GLN A 67 0.45 2.63 -24.69
N ASN A 68 -0.81 2.67 -25.11
CA ASN A 68 -1.48 1.63 -25.90
C ASN A 68 -1.62 0.25 -25.23
N LYS A 69 -1.22 0.10 -23.96
CA LYS A 69 -1.38 -1.16 -23.21
C LYS A 69 -2.78 -1.26 -22.60
N MET A 70 -3.30 -2.49 -22.52
CA MET A 70 -4.54 -2.78 -21.82
C MET A 70 -4.23 -3.05 -20.36
N CYS A 71 -4.52 -2.06 -19.51
CA CYS A 71 -4.11 -2.11 -18.12
C CYS A 71 -5.24 -2.55 -17.19
N THR A 72 -4.87 -3.12 -16.06
CA THR A 72 -5.75 -3.39 -14.93
C THR A 72 -5.60 -2.30 -13.88
N LEU A 73 -6.71 -1.72 -13.43
CA LEU A 73 -6.76 -0.88 -12.24
C LEU A 73 -7.05 -1.79 -11.04
N ALA A 74 -6.09 -1.98 -10.16
CA ALA A 74 -6.29 -2.64 -8.88
C ALA A 74 -6.53 -1.59 -7.79
N THR A 75 -7.57 -1.80 -6.98
CA THR A 75 -7.87 -0.96 -5.83
C THR A 75 -7.86 -1.79 -4.55
N ASP A 76 -7.22 -1.26 -3.52
CA ASP A 76 -7.14 -1.88 -2.19
C ASP A 76 -7.59 -0.87 -1.14
N ALA A 77 -8.69 -1.18 -0.45
CA ALA A 77 -9.31 -0.30 0.51
C ALA A 77 -9.09 -0.83 1.93
N TRP A 78 -8.62 0.04 2.81
CA TRP A 78 -8.43 -0.31 4.20
C TRP A 78 -8.84 0.84 5.11
N THR A 79 -9.25 0.49 6.32
CA THR A 79 -9.58 1.45 7.38
C THR A 79 -8.58 1.27 8.50
N ASP A 80 -7.99 2.38 8.95
CA ASP A 80 -7.06 2.40 10.06
C ASP A 80 -7.80 2.25 11.40
N ASN A 81 -7.03 2.10 12.49
CA ASN A 81 -7.61 1.97 13.83
C ASN A 81 -8.29 3.26 14.34
N ASN A 82 -8.05 4.39 13.68
CA ASN A 82 -8.66 5.68 14.01
C ASN A 82 -9.96 5.91 13.21
N GLY A 83 -10.36 4.96 12.35
CA GLY A 83 -11.55 5.07 11.50
C GLY A 83 -11.31 5.84 10.20
N GLU A 84 -10.07 6.23 9.90
CA GLU A 84 -9.72 6.83 8.62
C GLU A 84 -9.64 5.74 7.55
N SER A 85 -10.35 5.93 6.44
CA SER A 85 -10.33 4.97 5.34
C SER A 85 -9.48 5.52 4.20
N ALA A 86 -8.63 4.65 3.66
CA ALA A 86 -7.80 4.95 2.51
C ALA A 86 -8.04 3.91 1.41
N VAL A 87 -8.05 4.37 0.16
CA VAL A 87 -8.09 3.52 -1.02
C VAL A 87 -6.81 3.74 -1.80
N ASN A 88 -6.05 2.65 -2.00
CA ASN A 88 -4.85 2.64 -2.81
C ASN A 88 -5.22 2.29 -4.26
N TYR A 89 -4.62 2.99 -5.21
CA TYR A 89 -4.81 2.78 -6.65
C TYR A 89 -3.50 2.34 -7.28
N VAL A 90 -3.54 1.20 -7.96
CA VAL A 90 -2.38 0.60 -8.61
C VAL A 90 -2.77 0.27 -10.04
N VAL A 91 -1.94 0.68 -11.00
CA VAL A 91 -2.05 0.19 -12.37
C VAL A 91 -1.13 -1.01 -12.55
N ILE A 92 -1.67 -2.05 -13.18
CA ILE A 92 -0.98 -3.30 -13.45
C ILE A 92 -1.07 -3.58 -14.95
N ASP A 93 0.09 -3.81 -15.53
CA ASP A 93 0.30 -4.37 -16.86
C ASP A 93 1.19 -5.62 -16.71
N GLU A 94 1.36 -6.42 -17.76
CA GLU A 94 2.21 -7.61 -17.74
C GLU A 94 3.67 -7.31 -17.32
N GLU A 95 4.19 -6.12 -17.67
CA GLU A 95 5.59 -5.76 -17.42
C GLU A 95 5.80 -4.85 -16.21
N ILE A 96 4.79 -4.08 -15.83
CA ILE A 96 4.93 -3.04 -14.81
C ILE A 96 3.73 -2.97 -13.87
N THR A 97 4.06 -2.78 -12.59
CA THR A 97 3.11 -2.45 -11.54
C THR A 97 3.48 -1.07 -11.01
N VAL A 98 2.56 -0.11 -11.12
CA VAL A 98 2.81 1.26 -10.70
C VAL A 98 1.75 1.70 -9.70
N PHE A 99 2.21 2.10 -8.53
CA PHE A 99 1.37 2.78 -7.55
C PHE A 99 1.04 4.18 -8.07
N LEU A 100 -0.25 4.48 -8.20
CA LEU A 100 -0.73 5.76 -8.71
C LEU A 100 -0.92 6.76 -7.57
N GLU A 101 -1.70 6.39 -6.56
CA GLU A 101 -1.97 7.22 -5.38
C GLU A 101 -2.72 6.47 -4.28
N SER A 102 -2.80 7.10 -3.10
CA SER A 102 -3.75 6.77 -2.04
C SER A 102 -4.73 7.91 -1.86
N ALA A 103 -6.03 7.63 -1.91
CA ALA A 103 -7.08 8.59 -1.59
C ALA A 103 -7.60 8.33 -0.17
N TYR A 104 -7.50 9.33 0.71
CA TYR A 104 -8.07 9.28 2.06
C TYR A 104 -9.49 9.83 2.02
N THR A 105 -10.45 9.01 2.44
CA THR A 105 -11.85 9.42 2.57
C THR A 105 -12.17 9.67 4.05
N PRO A 106 -12.42 10.93 4.45
CA PRO A 106 -12.98 11.20 5.75
C PRO A 106 -14.43 10.68 5.77
N THR A 107 -14.66 9.66 6.60
CA THR A 107 -15.95 9.35 7.26
C THR A 107 -17.22 9.07 6.43
N THR A 108 -17.13 8.70 5.14
CA THR A 108 -18.29 8.15 4.41
C THR A 108 -18.02 6.75 3.85
N PRO A 109 -19.00 5.81 3.91
CA PRO A 109 -18.84 4.51 3.31
C PRO A 109 -18.51 4.66 1.82
N VAL A 110 -17.56 3.87 1.36
CA VAL A 110 -17.05 3.78 -0.03
C VAL A 110 -18.15 3.53 -1.08
N SER A 111 -19.42 3.40 -0.69
CA SER A 111 -20.53 3.04 -1.58
C SER A 111 -20.96 4.13 -2.56
N GLY A 112 -20.48 5.39 -2.47
CA GLY A 112 -21.02 6.50 -3.27
C GLY A 112 -20.04 7.30 -4.12
N SER A 113 -18.73 7.31 -3.80
CA SER A 113 -17.78 8.24 -4.43
C SER A 113 -16.74 7.58 -5.34
N TRP A 114 -16.70 6.24 -5.42
CA TRP A 114 -15.87 5.56 -6.40
C TRP A 114 -16.42 5.77 -7.80
N HIS A 115 -15.80 6.70 -8.52
CA HIS A 115 -16.08 6.96 -9.92
C HIS A 115 -14.86 6.53 -10.73
N PRO A 116 -14.87 5.32 -11.33
CA PRO A 116 -13.94 4.98 -12.42
C PRO A 116 -13.88 6.08 -13.48
N ALA A 117 -14.98 6.83 -13.66
CA ALA A 117 -15.04 8.03 -14.49
C ALA A 117 -13.96 9.06 -14.12
N GLY A 118 -13.77 9.38 -12.84
CA GLY A 118 -12.79 10.37 -12.39
C GLY A 118 -11.35 9.94 -12.62
N TYR A 119 -11.06 8.64 -12.46
CA TYR A 119 -9.75 8.06 -12.74
C TYR A 119 -9.47 7.92 -14.23
N GLY A 120 -10.50 7.62 -15.03
CA GLY A 120 -10.44 7.72 -16.49
C GLY A 120 -10.11 9.13 -16.97
N THR A 121 -10.55 10.19 -16.26
CA THR A 121 -10.17 11.57 -16.60
C THR A 121 -8.75 11.92 -16.15
N LYS A 122 -8.39 11.58 -14.90
CA LYS A 122 -7.08 11.91 -14.32
C LYS A 122 -5.93 11.15 -15.00
N TYR A 123 -6.16 9.88 -15.33
CA TYR A 123 -5.22 9.00 -15.98
C TYR A 123 -5.71 8.62 -17.39
N HIS A 124 -6.26 9.58 -18.14
CA HIS A 124 -6.80 9.37 -19.50
C HIS A 124 -5.79 8.82 -20.51
N PHE A 125 -4.49 8.96 -20.22
CA PHE A 125 -3.41 8.37 -21.01
C PHE A 125 -3.25 6.85 -20.78
N ILE A 126 -3.89 6.29 -19.76
CA ILE A 126 -3.91 4.86 -19.45
C ILE A 126 -5.23 4.26 -19.94
N ARG A 127 -5.14 3.20 -20.74
CA ARG A 127 -6.31 2.45 -21.18
C ARG A 127 -6.61 1.33 -20.18
N PHE A 128 -7.53 1.60 -19.26
CA PHE A 128 -8.03 0.57 -18.34
C PHE A 128 -9.06 -0.32 -19.03
N MET A 129 -8.85 -1.64 -18.97
CA MET A 129 -9.78 -2.65 -19.48
C MET A 129 -10.40 -3.49 -18.35
N VAL A 130 -9.69 -3.58 -17.23
CA VAL A 130 -10.12 -4.38 -16.08
C VAL A 130 -9.99 -3.54 -14.82
N VAL A 131 -10.94 -3.67 -13.91
CA VAL A 131 -10.86 -3.13 -12.56
C VAL A 131 -11.03 -4.25 -11.55
N VAL A 132 -10.09 -4.38 -10.62
CA VAL A 132 -10.11 -5.36 -9.54
C VAL A 132 -10.28 -4.65 -8.22
N THR A 133 -11.34 -4.98 -7.47
CA THR A 133 -11.56 -4.42 -6.12
C THR A 133 -11.63 -5.54 -5.07
N ASP A 134 -11.20 -5.23 -3.85
CA ASP A 134 -11.16 -6.14 -2.71
C ASP A 134 -12.52 -6.44 -2.06
N ASN A 135 -13.56 -5.63 -2.29
CA ASN A 135 -14.83 -5.74 -1.57
C ASN A 135 -16.04 -6.19 -2.43
N THR A 136 -16.77 -7.18 -1.93
CA THR A 136 -17.98 -7.77 -2.53
C THR A 136 -19.21 -6.86 -2.47
N THR A 137 -19.26 -5.85 -1.58
CA THR A 137 -20.36 -4.86 -1.56
C THR A 137 -20.42 -3.99 -2.83
N ASN A 138 -19.40 -4.05 -3.68
CA ASN A 138 -19.34 -3.28 -4.92
C ASN A 138 -20.13 -3.89 -6.09
N ARG A 139 -20.74 -5.08 -5.98
CA ARG A 139 -21.43 -5.71 -7.12
C ARG A 139 -22.57 -4.87 -7.73
N LEU A 140 -23.33 -4.15 -6.89
CA LEU A 140 -24.36 -3.21 -7.36
C LEU A 140 -23.74 -1.98 -8.06
N VAL A 141 -22.62 -1.51 -7.55
CA VAL A 141 -21.85 -0.40 -8.12
C VAL A 141 -21.25 -0.83 -9.46
N TRP A 142 -20.71 -2.05 -9.56
CA TRP A 142 -20.21 -2.63 -10.80
C TRP A 142 -21.29 -2.75 -11.87
N SER A 143 -22.50 -3.16 -11.50
CA SER A 143 -23.59 -3.28 -12.48
C SER A 143 -23.97 -1.92 -13.08
N SER A 144 -23.77 -0.84 -12.32
CA SER A 144 -23.98 0.53 -12.79
C SER A 144 -22.79 1.01 -13.63
N LEU A 145 -21.57 0.64 -13.26
CA LEU A 145 -20.36 1.03 -13.97
C LEU A 145 -20.11 0.24 -15.24
N GLN A 146 -20.46 -1.04 -15.28
CA GLN A 146 -20.46 -1.86 -16.49
C GLN A 146 -21.38 -1.26 -17.55
N ARG A 147 -22.52 -0.65 -17.14
CA ARG A 147 -23.40 0.07 -18.05
C ARG A 147 -22.77 1.37 -18.56
N ALA A 148 -22.08 2.12 -17.70
CA ALA A 148 -21.42 3.36 -18.07
C ALA A 148 -20.13 3.15 -18.88
N PHE A 149 -19.45 2.02 -18.66
CA PHE A 149 -18.16 1.65 -19.24
C PHE A 149 -18.25 0.23 -19.81
N ALA A 150 -19.06 0.07 -20.87
CA ALA A 150 -19.38 -1.25 -21.45
C ALA A 150 -18.16 -2.07 -21.91
N VAL A 151 -17.02 -1.42 -22.11
CA VAL A 151 -15.76 -2.04 -22.56
C VAL A 151 -14.86 -2.48 -21.41
N MET A 152 -15.15 -2.08 -20.16
CA MET A 152 -14.38 -2.45 -18.97
C MET A 152 -14.99 -3.68 -18.31
N PHE A 153 -14.15 -4.49 -17.66
CA PHE A 153 -14.57 -5.61 -16.82
C PHE A 153 -14.30 -5.29 -15.35
N PHE A 154 -15.22 -5.70 -14.48
CA PHE A 154 -15.06 -5.57 -13.03
C PHE A 154 -14.95 -6.95 -12.38
N HIS A 155 -13.89 -7.16 -11.60
CA HIS A 155 -13.61 -8.44 -10.94
C HIS A 155 -13.41 -8.28 -9.43
N ASP A 156 -13.79 -9.33 -8.71
CA ASP A 156 -13.49 -9.49 -7.29
C ASP A 156 -12.00 -9.83 -7.14
N CYS A 157 -11.36 -9.34 -6.09
CA CYS A 157 -10.01 -9.74 -5.74
C CYS A 157 -9.98 -11.23 -5.35
N VAL A 158 -9.22 -12.04 -6.10
CA VAL A 158 -9.05 -13.48 -5.82
C VAL A 158 -8.58 -13.73 -4.39
N SER A 159 -7.69 -12.87 -3.90
CA SER A 159 -7.20 -12.92 -2.53
C SER A 159 -8.31 -12.83 -1.49
N HIS A 160 -9.27 -11.94 -1.72
CA HIS A 160 -10.42 -11.78 -0.85
C HIS A 160 -11.36 -12.99 -0.97
N THR A 161 -11.61 -13.48 -2.18
CA THR A 161 -12.43 -14.69 -2.39
C THR A 161 -11.85 -15.91 -1.68
N LEU A 162 -10.53 -16.13 -1.76
CA LEU A 162 -9.85 -17.21 -1.06
C LEU A 162 -9.95 -17.03 0.46
N HIS A 163 -9.80 -15.81 0.96
CA HIS A 163 -9.98 -15.52 2.37
C HIS A 163 -11.39 -15.87 2.86
N LEU A 164 -12.44 -15.46 2.13
CA LEU A 164 -13.82 -15.77 2.46
C LEU A 164 -14.08 -17.27 2.42
N LEU A 165 -13.60 -17.98 1.39
CA LEU A 165 -13.71 -19.43 1.29
C LEU A 165 -13.09 -20.13 2.51
N VAL A 166 -11.88 -19.73 2.89
CA VAL A 166 -11.19 -20.28 4.06
C VAL A 166 -11.95 -19.97 5.36
N LYS A 167 -12.49 -18.76 5.48
CA LYS A 167 -13.31 -18.34 6.63
C LYS A 167 -14.59 -19.20 6.75
N ASP A 168 -15.26 -19.44 5.63
CA ASP A 168 -16.47 -20.26 5.58
C ASP A 168 -16.18 -21.72 5.93
N LEU A 169 -15.09 -22.28 5.39
CA LEU A 169 -14.64 -23.64 5.75
C LEU A 169 -14.30 -23.75 7.23
N ALA A 170 -13.59 -22.76 7.78
CA ALA A 170 -13.25 -22.72 9.20
C ALA A 170 -14.49 -22.62 10.09
N ALA A 171 -15.52 -21.88 9.64
CA ALA A 171 -16.79 -21.79 10.33
C ALA A 171 -17.52 -23.14 10.42
N GLN A 172 -17.26 -24.09 9.52
CA GLN A 172 -17.82 -25.45 9.61
C GLN A 172 -17.09 -26.37 10.59
N LEU A 173 -15.97 -25.93 11.19
CA LEU A 173 -15.13 -26.73 12.07
C LEU A 173 -15.18 -26.19 13.51
N PRO A 174 -16.02 -26.75 14.42
CA PRO A 174 -16.19 -26.22 15.77
C PRO A 174 -14.89 -26.15 16.59
N TRP A 175 -13.99 -27.11 16.40
CA TRP A 175 -12.70 -27.12 17.08
C TRP A 175 -11.81 -25.93 16.66
N LEU A 176 -11.90 -25.52 15.40
CA LEU A 176 -11.12 -24.40 14.86
C LEU A 176 -11.69 -23.06 15.34
N GLN A 177 -13.01 -22.93 15.41
CA GLN A 177 -13.66 -21.78 16.03
C GLN A 177 -13.26 -21.63 17.52
N LYS A 178 -13.24 -22.75 18.26
CA LYS A 178 -12.80 -22.78 19.65
C LYS A 178 -11.33 -22.33 19.76
N LEU A 179 -10.45 -22.88 18.93
CA LEU A 179 -9.03 -22.50 18.91
C LEU A 179 -8.84 -21.00 18.62
N GLU A 180 -9.59 -20.44 17.67
CA GLU A 180 -9.55 -19.01 17.34
C GLU A 180 -10.01 -18.14 18.52
N LYS A 181 -11.06 -18.56 19.23
CA LYS A 181 -11.55 -17.89 20.45
C LYS A 181 -10.51 -17.92 21.57
N ASP A 182 -9.94 -19.09 21.85
CA ASP A 182 -8.93 -19.28 22.89
C ASP A 182 -7.67 -18.45 22.60
N ARG A 183 -7.23 -18.43 21.32
CA ARG A 183 -6.13 -17.57 20.86
C ARG A 183 -6.42 -16.09 21.12
N ARG A 184 -7.60 -15.60 20.73
CA ARG A 184 -7.98 -14.20 20.96
C ARG A 184 -7.98 -13.84 22.43
N GLN A 185 -8.46 -14.74 23.30
CA GLN A 185 -8.44 -14.54 24.75
C GLN A 185 -7.02 -14.46 25.30
N LEU A 186 -6.11 -15.34 24.86
CA LEU A 186 -4.71 -15.33 25.27
C LEU A 186 -4.00 -14.03 24.85
N VAL A 187 -4.15 -13.63 23.59
CA VAL A 187 -3.52 -12.38 23.11
C VAL A 187 -4.08 -11.17 23.86
N ARG A 188 -5.38 -11.12 24.15
CA ARG A 188 -5.99 -10.05 24.96
C ARG A 188 -5.42 -10.03 26.37
N PHE A 189 -5.33 -11.18 27.04
CA PHE A 189 -4.75 -11.28 28.38
C PHE A 189 -3.37 -10.64 28.45
N PHE A 190 -2.47 -11.02 27.53
CA PHE A 190 -1.14 -10.45 27.50
C PHE A 190 -1.17 -8.96 27.17
N LYS A 191 -1.91 -8.52 26.15
CA LYS A 191 -1.98 -7.09 25.79
C LYS A 191 -2.55 -6.20 26.90
N THR A 192 -3.45 -6.73 27.74
CA THR A 192 -4.00 -6.00 28.89
C THR A 192 -3.02 -5.93 30.06
N ASN A 193 -2.14 -6.92 30.23
CA ASN A 193 -1.12 -6.93 31.28
C ASN A 193 0.26 -6.54 30.73
N GLN A 194 0.65 -5.28 30.92
CA GLN A 194 1.91 -4.75 30.38
C GLN A 194 3.16 -5.53 30.80
N GLN A 195 3.22 -6.01 32.05
CA GLN A 195 4.37 -6.79 32.53
C GLN A 195 4.45 -8.15 31.84
N SER A 196 3.32 -8.86 31.75
CA SER A 196 3.26 -10.14 31.03
C SER A 196 3.55 -9.99 29.53
N TRP A 197 3.10 -8.91 28.91
CA TRP A 197 3.40 -8.61 27.51
C TRP A 197 4.90 -8.38 27.28
N TYR A 198 5.54 -7.61 28.17
CA TYR A 198 6.97 -7.35 28.09
C TYR A 198 7.78 -8.64 28.20
N GLU A 199 7.51 -9.47 29.21
CA GLU A 199 8.21 -10.74 29.40
C GLU A 199 7.99 -11.71 28.23
N LEU A 200 6.75 -11.80 27.72
CA LEU A 200 6.44 -12.60 26.54
C LEU A 200 7.27 -12.14 25.32
N ARG A 201 7.33 -10.83 25.05
CA ARG A 201 8.12 -10.28 23.93
C ARG A 201 9.60 -10.55 24.10
N ARG A 202 10.13 -10.44 25.33
CA ARG A 202 11.52 -10.75 25.65
C ARG A 202 11.85 -12.21 25.35
N LEU A 203 11.01 -13.14 25.81
CA LEU A 203 11.18 -14.58 25.56
C LEU A 203 11.04 -14.93 24.06
N GLN A 204 10.07 -14.34 23.37
CA GLN A 204 9.90 -14.52 21.92
C GLN A 204 11.14 -14.07 21.14
N GLN A 205 11.74 -12.95 21.53
CA GLN A 205 12.98 -12.47 20.90
C GLN A 205 14.16 -13.41 21.15
N MET A 206 14.31 -13.92 22.38
CA MET A 206 15.36 -14.88 22.73
C MET A 206 15.23 -16.19 21.94
N GLU A 207 14.01 -16.70 21.80
CA GLU A 207 13.72 -17.95 21.09
C GLU A 207 13.52 -17.76 19.58
N ARG A 208 13.66 -16.53 19.06
CA ARG A 208 13.39 -16.16 17.65
C ARG A 208 11.99 -16.56 17.18
N LYS A 209 11.00 -16.50 18.07
CA LYS A 209 9.58 -16.74 17.78
C LYS A 209 8.89 -15.45 17.36
N CYS A 210 7.87 -15.55 16.52
CA CYS A 210 7.12 -14.38 16.08
C CYS A 210 6.25 -13.82 17.22
N ALA A 211 5.90 -12.54 17.09
CA ALA A 211 5.06 -11.86 18.06
C ALA A 211 3.62 -12.38 18.03
N LEU A 212 2.98 -12.46 19.20
CA LEU A 212 1.56 -12.81 19.30
C LEU A 212 0.69 -11.64 18.81
N VAL A 213 0.13 -11.76 17.61
CA VAL A 213 -0.73 -10.71 17.01
C VAL A 213 -2.20 -11.12 17.08
N LEU A 214 -3.07 -10.13 17.34
CA LEU A 214 -4.51 -10.33 17.19
C LEU A 214 -4.81 -10.56 15.71
N PRO A 215 -5.57 -11.60 15.35
CA PRO A 215 -6.02 -11.76 13.98
C PRO A 215 -6.81 -10.51 13.56
N VAL A 216 -6.41 -9.91 12.44
CA VAL A 216 -7.14 -8.82 11.78
C VAL A 216 -7.79 -9.43 10.55
N GLU A 217 -9.10 -9.21 10.35
CA GLU A 217 -9.84 -9.82 9.25
C GLU A 217 -9.24 -9.50 7.87
N THR A 218 -8.62 -8.32 7.72
CA THR A 218 -8.03 -7.85 6.46
C THR A 218 -6.68 -8.45 6.10
N ARG A 219 -6.10 -9.31 6.93
CA ARG A 219 -4.80 -9.96 6.64
C ARG A 219 -4.98 -11.47 6.58
N TRP A 220 -4.43 -12.09 5.54
CA TRP A 220 -4.38 -13.55 5.25
C TRP A 220 -3.87 -14.46 6.40
N VAL A 221 -3.61 -13.89 7.58
CA VAL A 221 -2.88 -14.45 8.72
C VAL A 221 -3.81 -15.10 9.75
N LEU A 222 -5.12 -15.18 9.49
CA LEU A 222 -6.06 -15.81 10.42
C LEU A 222 -5.72 -17.27 10.74
N LEU A 223 -5.03 -17.98 9.82
CA LEU A 223 -4.63 -19.39 9.99
C LEU A 223 -3.11 -19.63 10.06
N THR A 224 -2.27 -18.63 9.86
CA THR A 224 -0.84 -18.82 10.09
C THR A 224 -0.55 -18.65 11.58
N LEU A 225 -0.08 -19.74 12.19
CA LEU A 225 0.64 -19.73 13.46
C LEU A 225 1.95 -18.98 13.22
N SER A 226 1.88 -17.64 13.25
CA SER A 226 3.05 -16.79 13.48
C SER A 226 3.28 -16.69 14.97
#